data_AF-A0A7Z0LEE5-F1
#
_entry.id   AF-A0A7Z0LEE5-F1
#
_cell.length_a   1.000
_cell.length_b   1.000
_cell.length_c   1.000
_cell.angle_alpha   90.00
_cell.angle_beta   90.00
_cell.angle_gamma   90.00
#
_symmetry.space_group_name_H-M   'P 1'
#
loop_
_entity.id
_entity.type
_entity.pdbx_description
1 polymer ?
#
loop_
_entity_poly.entity_id
_entity_poly.type
_entity_poly.pdbx_seq_one_letter_code
_entity_poly.pdbx_strand_id
1 'polypeptide(L)'
;MWKLLQKDYSCLSSEAKYHYLFKRYLSAQDIALALVDYSLVLKETWNFYQLLPGYFKDRNADYFFDLIRESQNSEILTQSFRDKLAFLLKKEESIGLALSIPHHNL
;
A
#
# COMPACT_ATOMS: atom_id res chain seq x y z
N MET A 1 -3.88 10.63 12.54
CA MET A 1 -3.08 9.40 12.69
C MET A 1 -3.28 8.43 11.52
N TRP A 2 -4.47 7.85 11.32
CA TRP A 2 -4.69 6.84 10.26
C TRP A 2 -4.43 7.33 8.82
N LYS A 3 -4.67 8.62 8.54
CA LYS A 3 -4.39 9.23 7.22
C LYS A 3 -2.91 9.15 6.80
N LEU A 4 -1.97 8.96 7.74
CA LEU A 4 -0.55 8.78 7.41
C LEU A 4 -0.30 7.46 6.70
N LEU A 5 -1.01 6.40 7.09
CA LEU A 5 -0.86 5.06 6.52
C LEU A 5 -1.42 4.94 5.09
N GLN A 6 -2.27 5.89 4.69
CA GLN A 6 -2.84 5.97 3.35
C GLN A 6 -1.92 6.68 2.34
N LYS A 7 -0.85 7.33 2.82
CA LYS A 7 0.14 7.97 1.94
C LYS A 7 1.20 6.97 1.52
N ASP A 8 1.79 7.23 0.36
CA ASP A 8 3.05 6.60 -0.02
C ASP A 8 4.12 6.99 1.01
N TYR A 9 4.80 6.00 1.57
CA TYR A 9 5.85 6.18 2.58
C TYR A 9 6.95 7.12 2.08
N SER A 10 7.30 7.05 0.79
CA SER A 10 8.31 7.91 0.18
C SER A 10 7.91 9.40 0.18
N CYS A 11 6.61 9.70 0.26
CA CYS A 11 6.07 11.05 0.33
C CYS A 11 5.94 11.57 1.78
N LEU A 12 6.21 10.74 2.79
CA LEU A 12 6.21 11.17 4.18
C LEU A 12 7.50 11.91 4.50
N SER A 13 7.39 12.99 5.27
CA SER A 13 8.56 13.73 5.73
C SER A 13 9.41 12.87 6.67
N SER A 14 10.71 12.81 6.38
CA SER A 14 11.75 12.26 7.24
C SER A 14 12.30 13.29 8.25
N GLU A 15 11.85 14.55 8.19
CA GLU A 15 12.23 15.58 9.15
C GLU A 15 11.58 15.31 10.51
N ALA A 16 12.41 15.10 11.53
CA ALA A 16 11.94 14.84 12.88
C ALA A 16 11.48 16.13 13.58
N LYS A 17 10.28 16.09 14.17
CA LYS A 17 9.70 17.20 14.95
C LYS A 17 9.45 16.74 16.37
N TYR A 18 9.56 17.64 17.32
CA TYR A 18 9.25 17.30 18.71
C TYR A 18 7.73 17.11 18.86
N HIS A 19 7.33 15.92 19.30
CA HIS A 19 5.92 15.60 19.55
C HIS A 19 5.63 15.52 21.04
N TYR A 20 4.77 16.41 21.53
CA TYR A 20 4.43 16.48 22.96
C TYR A 20 3.79 15.19 23.49
N LEU A 21 2.93 14.53 22.68
CA LEU A 21 2.29 13.26 23.05
C LEU A 21 3.30 12.11 23.21
N PHE A 22 4.37 12.11 22.42
CA PHE A 22 5.40 11.07 22.44
C PHE A 22 6.64 11.47 23.26
N LYS A 23 6.72 12.74 23.71
CA LYS A 23 7.84 13.33 24.44
C LYS A 23 9.22 13.06 23.80
N ARG A 24 9.27 13.02 22.47
CA ARG A 24 10.48 12.78 21.68
C ARG A 24 10.36 13.37 20.28
N TYR A 25 11.48 13.50 19.58
CA TYR A 25 11.51 13.88 18.17
C TYR A 25 11.13 12.68 17.30
N LEU A 26 10.15 12.84 16.42
CA LEU A 26 9.74 11.82 15.45
C LEU A 26 9.43 12.48 14.12
N SER A 27 9.76 11.80 13.03
CA SER A 27 9.30 12.15 11.70
C SER A 27 7.93 11.52 11.39
N ALA A 28 7.31 11.93 10.29
CA ALA A 28 6.08 11.29 9.84
C ALA A 28 6.31 9.82 9.44
N GLN A 29 7.51 9.52 8.93
CA GLN A 29 7.97 8.16 8.62
C GLN A 29 8.10 7.32 9.90
N ASP A 30 8.77 7.83 10.93
CA ASP A 30 8.93 7.10 12.21
C ASP A 30 7.58 6.78 12.85
N ILE A 31 6.65 7.74 12.78
CA ILE A 31 5.29 7.57 13.26
C ILE A 31 4.56 6.48 12.46
N ALA A 32 4.70 6.47 11.14
CA ALA A 32 4.08 5.44 10.30
C ALA A 32 4.64 4.05 10.61
N LEU A 33 5.97 3.90 10.71
CA LEU A 33 6.61 2.62 11.07
C LEU A 33 6.15 2.13 12.44
N ALA A 34 6.17 3.01 13.45
CA ALA A 34 5.71 2.66 14.78
C ALA A 34 4.24 2.23 14.80
N LEU A 35 3.37 2.86 14.00
CA LEU A 35 1.96 2.49 13.87
C LEU A 35 1.76 1.14 13.19
N VAL A 36 2.57 0.83 12.19
CA VAL A 36 2.48 -0.39 11.40
C VAL A 36 3.00 -1.60 12.19
N ASP A 37 4.01 -1.40 13.03
CA ASP A 37 4.58 -2.44 13.91
C ASP A 37 3.65 -2.88 15.06
N TYR A 38 2.50 -2.22 15.29
CA TYR A 38 1.55 -2.64 16.33
C TYR A 38 0.88 -3.99 16.05
N SER A 39 0.86 -4.46 14.80
CA SER A 39 0.24 -5.73 14.43
C SER A 39 0.89 -6.30 13.19
N LEU A 40 1.21 -7.61 13.22
CA LEU A 40 1.72 -8.32 12.05
C LEU A 40 0.78 -8.20 10.85
N VAL A 41 -0.53 -8.30 11.09
CA VAL A 41 -1.55 -8.15 10.04
C VAL A 41 -1.51 -6.75 9.43
N LEU A 42 -1.39 -5.71 10.27
CA LEU A 42 -1.29 -4.33 9.80
C LEU A 42 0.01 -4.10 9.01
N LYS A 43 1.10 -4.70 9.47
CA LYS A 43 2.41 -4.66 8.81
C LYS A 43 2.39 -5.25 7.42
N GLU A 44 1.93 -6.48 7.29
CA GLU A 44 1.85 -7.16 6.00
C GLU A 44 0.87 -6.45 5.06
N THR A 45 -0.30 -6.03 5.58
CA THR A 45 -1.29 -5.28 4.79
C THR A 45 -0.74 -3.95 4.29
N TRP A 46 -0.03 -3.21 5.15
CA TRP A 46 0.52 -1.91 4.79
C TRP A 46 1.69 -2.05 3.81
N ASN A 47 2.59 -3.01 4.03
CA ASN A 47 3.70 -3.31 3.11
C ASN A 47 3.18 -3.62 1.70
N PHE A 48 2.19 -4.50 1.59
CA PHE A 48 1.55 -4.80 0.32
C PHE A 48 0.93 -3.53 -0.32
N TYR A 49 0.22 -2.72 0.47
CA TYR A 49 -0.37 -1.47 -0.03
C TYR A 49 0.69 -0.49 -0.57
N GLN A 50 1.86 -0.41 0.06
CA GLN A 50 2.96 0.46 -0.38
C GLN A 50 3.58 0.01 -1.72
N LEU A 51 3.47 -1.27 -2.07
CA LEU A 51 3.99 -1.80 -3.33
C LEU A 51 3.05 -1.54 -4.52
N LEU A 52 1.73 -1.50 -4.30
CA LEU A 52 0.73 -1.34 -5.37
C LEU A 52 0.96 -0.10 -6.28
N PRO A 53 1.28 1.10 -5.75
CA PRO A 53 1.52 2.27 -6.60
C PRO A 53 2.72 2.13 -7.55
N GLY A 54 3.76 1.39 -7.14
CA GLY A 54 4.94 1.14 -7.98
C GLY A 54 4.55 0.37 -9.24
N TYR A 55 3.85 -0.75 -9.05
CA TYR A 55 3.38 -1.58 -10.16
C TYR A 55 2.39 -0.87 -11.08
N PHE A 56 1.57 0.03 -10.53
CA PHE A 56 0.69 0.87 -11.33
C PHE A 56 1.48 1.87 -12.20
N LYS A 57 2.53 2.49 -11.66
CA LYS A 57 3.41 3.42 -12.40
C LYS A 57 4.21 2.71 -13.49
N ASP A 58 4.68 1.50 -13.22
CA ASP A 58 5.45 0.69 -14.16
C ASP A 58 4.58 0.08 -15.28
N ARG A 59 3.25 0.27 -15.20
CA ARG A 59 2.24 -0.24 -16.17
C ARG A 59 2.34 -1.75 -16.41
N ASN A 60 2.90 -2.48 -15.46
CA ASN A 60 3.09 -3.91 -15.56
C ASN A 60 1.87 -4.61 -14.94
N ALA A 61 0.82 -4.77 -15.76
CA ALA A 61 -0.43 -5.39 -15.34
C ALA A 61 -0.22 -6.84 -14.88
N ASP A 62 0.64 -7.60 -15.57
CA ASP A 62 0.90 -9.00 -15.25
C ASP A 62 1.51 -9.12 -13.83
N TYR A 63 2.57 -8.36 -13.55
CA TYR A 63 3.18 -8.35 -12.23
C TYR A 63 2.23 -7.84 -11.14
N PHE A 64 1.43 -6.81 -11.45
CA PHE A 64 0.43 -6.29 -10.53
C PHE A 64 -0.58 -7.37 -10.12
N PHE A 65 -1.09 -8.15 -11.07
CA PHE A 65 -2.06 -9.21 -10.79
C PHE A 65 -1.44 -10.44 -10.14
N ASP A 66 -0.20 -10.79 -10.48
CA ASP A 66 0.53 -11.88 -9.82
C ASP A 66 0.73 -11.60 -8.33
N LEU A 67 1.12 -10.37 -7.97
CA LEU A 67 1.23 -9.95 -6.57
C LEU A 67 -0.11 -10.01 -5.83
N ILE A 68 -1.20 -9.61 -6.49
CA ILE A 68 -2.55 -9.68 -5.91
C ILE A 68 -2.97 -11.14 -5.66
N ARG A 69 -2.67 -12.06 -6.59
CA ARG A 69 -2.95 -13.50 -6.44
C ARG A 69 -2.13 -14.11 -5.31
N GLU A 70 -0.84 -13.79 -5.22
CA GLU A 70 0.03 -14.25 -4.12
C GLU A 70 -0.53 -13.78 -2.77
N SER A 71 -0.91 -12.51 -2.69
CA SER A 71 -1.47 -11.91 -1.47
C SER A 71 -2.85 -12.45 -1.11
N GLN A 72 -3.66 -12.88 -2.09
CA GLN A 72 -4.96 -13.52 -1.82
C GLN A 72 -4.80 -14.81 -1.00
N ASN A 73 -3.68 -15.53 -1.16
CA ASN A 73 -3.41 -16.77 -0.44
C ASN A 73 -2.77 -16.54 0.94
N SER A 74 -2.51 -15.30 1.33
CA SER A 74 -1.92 -14.99 2.64
C SER A 74 -2.91 -15.28 3.77
N GLU A 75 -2.49 -16.16 4.68
CA GLU A 75 -3.21 -16.47 5.93
C GLU A 75 -3.17 -15.30 6.92
N ILE A 76 -2.19 -14.40 6.78
CA ILE A 76 -1.98 -13.24 7.66
C ILE A 76 -2.99 -12.13 7.35
N LEU A 77 -3.39 -11.97 6.08
CA LEU A 77 -4.35 -10.93 5.70
C LEU A 77 -5.75 -11.24 6.25
N THR A 78 -6.54 -10.21 6.51
CA THR A 78 -7.93 -10.42 6.95
C THR A 78 -8.81 -10.85 5.79
N GLN A 79 -9.91 -11.56 6.07
CA GLN A 79 -10.86 -11.98 5.03
C GLN A 79 -11.39 -10.77 4.24
N SER A 80 -11.74 -9.68 4.92
CA SER A 80 -12.23 -8.46 4.27
C SER A 80 -11.21 -7.80 3.35
N PHE A 81 -9.91 -7.99 3.60
CA PHE A 81 -8.85 -7.54 2.72
C PHE A 81 -8.72 -8.46 1.51
N ARG A 82 -8.69 -9.79 1.72
CA ARG A 82 -8.70 -10.78 0.64
C ARG A 82 -9.89 -10.63 -0.30
N ASP A 83 -11.08 -10.29 0.22
CA ASP A 83 -12.28 -10.07 -0.60
C ASP A 83 -12.13 -8.86 -1.54
N LYS A 84 -11.44 -7.80 -1.08
CA LYS A 84 -11.12 -6.63 -1.92
C LYS A 84 -10.11 -6.99 -3.00
N LEU A 85 -9.10 -7.80 -2.69
CA LEU A 85 -8.15 -8.33 -3.67
C LEU A 85 -8.86 -9.20 -4.72
N ALA A 86 -9.75 -10.09 -4.28
CA ALA A 86 -10.57 -10.91 -5.17
C ALA A 86 -11.47 -10.07 -6.08
N PHE A 87 -12.00 -8.95 -5.58
CA PHE A 87 -12.74 -7.99 -6.39
C PHE A 87 -11.87 -7.33 -7.47
N LEU A 88 -10.62 -6.97 -7.15
CA LEU A 88 -9.68 -6.43 -8.13
C LEU A 88 -9.36 -7.45 -9.24
N LEU A 89 -9.16 -8.72 -8.88
CA LEU A 89 -8.95 -9.80 -9.86
C LEU A 89 -10.14 -9.97 -10.81
N LYS A 90 -11.38 -9.82 -10.32
CA LYS A 90 -12.57 -9.85 -11.20
C LYS A 90 -12.62 -8.70 -12.20
N LYS A 91 -11.81 -7.65 -12.00
CA LYS A 91 -11.70 -6.48 -12.88
C LYS A 91 -10.39 -6.46 -13.66
N GLU A 92 -9.69 -7.59 -13.71
CA GLU A 92 -8.38 -7.73 -14.34
C GLU A 92 -8.35 -7.20 -15.77
N GLU A 93 -9.27 -7.60 -16.63
CA GLU A 93 -9.32 -7.13 -18.02
C GLU A 93 -9.47 -5.61 -18.12
N SER A 94 -10.39 -5.01 -17.36
CA SER A 94 -10.63 -3.57 -17.37
C SER A 94 -9.44 -2.77 -16.81
N ILE A 95 -8.82 -3.27 -15.75
CA ILE A 95 -7.65 -2.64 -15.12
C ILE A 95 -6.40 -2.83 -15.99
N GLY A 96 -6.22 -4.01 -16.57
CA GLY A 96 -5.11 -4.33 -17.49
C GLY A 96 -5.16 -3.46 -18.74
N LEU A 97 -6.35 -3.24 -19.31
CA LEU A 97 -6.54 -2.24 -20.37
C LEU A 97 -6.17 -0.83 -19.90
N ALA A 98 -6.63 -0.40 -18.73
CA ALA A 98 -6.30 0.93 -18.19
C ALA A 98 -4.78 1.12 -17.93
N LEU A 99 -4.08 0.06 -17.53
CA LEU A 99 -2.63 0.05 -17.32
C LEU A 99 -1.85 0.01 -18.64
N SER A 100 -2.36 -0.68 -19.66
CA SER A 100 -1.70 -0.86 -20.96
C SER A 100 -1.88 0.34 -21.88
N ILE A 101 -2.98 1.09 -21.75
CA ILE A 101 -3.21 2.29 -22.53
C ILE A 101 -2.20 3.36 -22.08
N PRO A 102 -1.33 3.85 -22.97
CA PRO A 102 -0.62 5.06 -22.67
C PRO A 102 -1.64 6.17 -22.54
N HIS A 103 -1.77 6.74 -21.33
CA HIS A 103 -2.32 8.08 -21.21
C HIS A 103 -1.36 9.04 -21.93
N HIS A 104 -1.39 9.04 -23.27
CA HIS A 104 -1.14 10.24 -24.03
C HIS A 104 -2.24 11.21 -23.62
N ASN A 105 -1.85 12.40 -23.15
CA ASN A 105 -2.64 13.50 -22.63
C ASN A 105 -2.56 13.65 -21.10
N LEU A 106 -1.36 14.03 -20.63
CA LEU A 106 -1.17 15.14 -19.69
C LEU A 106 -0.13 16.08 -20.30
#